data_AF-A0A817J3W9-F1
#
_entry.id   AF-A0A817J3W9-F1
#
_cell.length_a   1.000
_cell.length_b   1.000
_cell.length_c   1.000
_cell.angle_alpha   90.00
_cell.angle_beta   90.00
_cell.angle_gamma   90.00
#
_symmetry.space_group_name_H-M   'P 1'
#
loop_
_entity.id
_entity.type
_entity.pdbx_description
1 polymer ?
#
loop_
_entity_poly.entity_id
_entity_poly.type
_entity_poly.pdbx_seq_one_letter_code
_entity_poly.pdbx_strand_id
1 'polypeptide(L)'
;KCCVCREDLHGNAVNIPSKDRDFLLFSRNIWISEDARCCSDHLIGSQLTKEAVDAIISFAIRHQELKSSGVQLLLNKSQNLFENEQRRFYFNDPRGLTDDEYCLLTSLSKDDFNSLIEIISTSGIRNSPDRSIRTAIGIYLCKLRLGLSNRLLACMFQLPENRTISKTIDSVRQAILKKFVPYNWGFGHVTCQDVIDHHKTTIARGLTCNGGGSNTTIVVIDSTYIYIQVRNNLLYF
;
A
#
# COMPACT_ATOMS: atom_id res chain seq x y z
N LYS A 1 -34.61 0.85 0.12
CA LYS A 1 -33.86 1.83 0.93
C LYS A 1 -32.39 1.45 0.97
N CYS A 2 -31.51 2.43 0.89
CA CYS A 2 -30.06 2.25 1.02
C CYS A 2 -29.69 1.88 2.46
N CYS A 3 -28.79 0.91 2.65
CA CYS A 3 -28.28 0.52 3.97
C CYS A 3 -27.37 1.59 4.61
N VAL A 4 -26.78 2.47 3.81
CA VAL A 4 -25.84 3.52 4.26
C VAL A 4 -26.60 4.83 4.53
N CYS A 5 -27.12 5.48 3.48
CA CYS A 5 -27.81 6.78 3.63
C CYS A 5 -29.26 6.69 4.12
N ARG A 6 -29.86 5.49 4.16
CA ARG A 6 -31.27 5.24 4.58
C ARG A 6 -32.35 5.89 3.71
N GLU A 7 -31.95 6.60 2.66
CA GLU A 7 -32.83 7.15 1.64
C GLU A 7 -33.31 6.08 0.65
N ASP A 8 -34.17 6.49 -0.27
CA ASP A 8 -34.52 5.65 -1.41
C ASP A 8 -33.29 5.40 -2.28
N LEU A 9 -33.25 4.19 -2.82
CA LEU A 9 -32.13 3.75 -3.63
C LEU A 9 -32.09 4.60 -4.90
N HIS A 10 -30.98 5.31 -5.08
CA HIS A 10 -30.71 6.10 -6.28
C HIS A 10 -29.40 5.62 -6.92
N GLY A 11 -29.31 5.80 -8.24
CA GLY A 11 -28.26 5.20 -9.07
C GLY A 11 -28.45 3.70 -9.28
N ASN A 12 -27.45 3.05 -9.89
CA ASN A 12 -27.41 1.60 -10.05
C ASN A 12 -27.11 0.96 -8.69
N ALA A 13 -28.14 0.76 -7.87
CA ALA A 13 -28.00 0.16 -6.55
C ALA A 13 -27.39 -1.25 -6.62
N VAL A 14 -26.43 -1.51 -5.73
CA VAL A 14 -25.67 -2.78 -5.70
C VAL A 14 -25.82 -3.41 -4.31
N ASN A 15 -25.81 -4.75 -4.26
CA ASN A 15 -25.71 -5.48 -3.00
C ASN A 15 -24.36 -5.19 -2.33
N ILE A 16 -24.37 -5.05 -1.00
CA ILE A 16 -23.14 -4.81 -0.25
C ILE A 16 -22.19 -6.01 -0.42
N PRO A 17 -20.93 -5.79 -0.83
CA PRO A 17 -19.94 -6.85 -1.01
C PRO A 17 -19.79 -7.72 0.25
N SER A 18 -19.61 -9.05 0.09
CA SER A 18 -19.44 -9.95 1.25
C SER A 18 -18.31 -9.50 2.17
N LYS A 19 -17.18 -9.06 1.61
CA LYS A 19 -16.02 -8.60 2.39
C LYS A 19 -16.35 -7.42 3.29
N ASP A 20 -17.23 -6.53 2.86
CA ASP A 20 -17.62 -5.35 3.63
C ASP A 20 -18.66 -5.71 4.71
N ARG A 21 -19.57 -6.64 4.40
CA ARG A 21 -20.48 -7.23 5.40
C ARG A 21 -19.70 -7.94 6.50
N ASP A 22 -18.68 -8.71 6.12
CA ASP A 22 -17.81 -9.42 7.05
C ASP A 22 -17.02 -8.42 7.92
N PHE A 23 -16.37 -7.42 7.31
CA PHE A 23 -15.67 -6.36 8.04
C PHE A 23 -16.59 -5.65 9.07
N LEU A 24 -17.81 -5.27 8.67
CA LEU A 24 -18.76 -4.61 9.56
C LEU A 24 -19.21 -5.51 10.72
N LEU A 25 -19.34 -6.81 10.48
CA LEU A 25 -19.65 -7.77 11.52
C LEU A 25 -18.50 -7.90 12.52
N PHE A 26 -17.28 -8.19 12.06
CA PHE A 26 -16.17 -8.54 12.94
C PHE A 26 -15.49 -7.31 13.56
N SER A 27 -15.46 -6.18 12.87
CA SER A 27 -14.82 -4.95 13.38
C SER A 27 -15.79 -4.00 14.08
N ARG A 28 -17.10 -4.07 13.79
CA ARG A 28 -18.11 -3.16 14.38
C ARG A 28 -19.27 -3.85 15.08
N ASN A 29 -19.31 -5.18 15.09
CA ASN A 29 -20.46 -5.95 15.61
C ASN A 29 -21.78 -5.60 14.91
N ILE A 30 -21.73 -5.25 13.61
CA ILE A 30 -22.92 -4.91 12.81
C ILE A 30 -23.17 -6.02 11.79
N TRP A 31 -24.27 -6.74 11.98
CA TRP A 31 -24.72 -7.73 11.01
C TRP A 31 -25.50 -7.08 9.87
N ILE A 32 -25.14 -7.41 8.62
CA ILE A 32 -25.81 -6.97 7.41
C ILE A 32 -26.26 -8.17 6.60
N SER A 33 -27.55 -8.21 6.24
CA SER A 33 -28.14 -9.28 5.42
C SER A 33 -27.57 -9.30 4.00
N GLU A 34 -27.63 -10.46 3.34
CA GLU A 34 -27.14 -10.64 1.96
C GLU A 34 -27.86 -9.76 0.94
N ASP A 35 -29.14 -9.51 1.19
CA ASP A 35 -30.01 -8.70 0.33
C ASP A 35 -29.89 -7.19 0.59
N ALA A 36 -28.99 -6.79 1.49
CA ALA A 36 -28.79 -5.38 1.80
C ALA A 36 -28.14 -4.66 0.62
N ARG A 37 -28.80 -3.60 0.16
CA ARG A 37 -28.38 -2.78 -0.99
C ARG A 37 -27.85 -1.42 -0.55
N CYS A 38 -26.89 -0.89 -1.29
CA CYS A 38 -26.37 0.46 -1.13
C CYS A 38 -26.38 1.20 -2.47
N CYS A 39 -26.48 2.54 -2.41
CA CYS A 39 -26.30 3.40 -3.59
C CYS A 39 -24.88 3.26 -4.13
N SER A 40 -24.71 3.45 -5.45
CA SER A 40 -23.40 3.39 -6.11
C SER A 40 -22.39 4.37 -5.54
N ASP A 41 -22.85 5.51 -5.04
CA ASP A 41 -22.01 6.62 -4.58
C ASP A 41 -21.28 6.30 -3.26
N HIS A 42 -21.70 5.22 -2.58
CA HIS A 42 -21.03 4.72 -1.38
C HIS A 42 -19.93 3.70 -1.67
N LEU A 43 -19.70 3.40 -2.95
CA LEU A 43 -18.71 2.42 -3.40
C LEU A 43 -17.61 3.12 -4.21
N ILE A 44 -16.35 2.79 -3.90
CA ILE A 44 -15.22 3.04 -4.80
C ILE A 44 -14.81 1.69 -5.37
N GLY A 45 -15.11 1.49 -6.66
CA GLY A 45 -14.95 0.20 -7.33
C GLY A 45 -15.92 -0.86 -6.77
N SER A 46 -15.38 -1.85 -6.05
CA SER A 46 -16.16 -2.96 -5.44
C SER A 46 -16.09 -2.95 -3.91
N GLN A 47 -15.80 -1.81 -3.28
CA GLN A 47 -15.67 -1.68 -1.82
C GLN A 47 -16.37 -0.42 -1.31
N LEU A 48 -16.95 -0.51 -0.11
CA LEU A 48 -17.51 0.64 0.60
C LEU A 48 -16.41 1.68 0.92
N THR A 49 -16.75 2.95 0.76
CA THR A 49 -15.86 4.05 1.20
C THR A 49 -15.74 4.09 2.72
N LYS A 50 -14.69 4.73 3.22
CA LYS A 50 -14.49 4.87 4.67
C LYS A 50 -15.65 5.63 5.30
N GLU A 51 -16.12 6.68 4.64
CA GLU A 51 -17.25 7.51 5.06
C GLU A 51 -18.54 6.69 5.07
N ALA A 52 -18.75 5.82 4.09
CA ALA A 52 -19.91 4.93 4.03
C ALA A 52 -19.89 3.90 5.16
N VAL A 53 -18.73 3.30 5.45
CA VAL A 53 -18.54 2.40 6.58
C VAL A 53 -18.78 3.13 7.91
N ASP A 54 -18.27 4.36 8.04
CA ASP A 54 -18.44 5.21 9.23
C ASP A 54 -19.89 5.61 9.48
N ALA A 55 -20.66 5.85 8.41
CA ALA A 55 -22.08 6.21 8.49
C ALA A 55 -23.00 5.05 8.91
N ILE A 56 -22.56 3.79 8.78
CA ILE A 56 -23.34 2.62 9.17
C ILE A 56 -23.33 2.51 10.70
N ILE A 57 -24.47 2.83 11.32
CA ILE A 57 -24.67 2.77 12.77
C ILE A 57 -25.79 1.77 13.10
N SER A 58 -25.54 0.89 14.08
CA SER A 58 -26.57 0.05 14.69
C SER A 58 -27.48 0.91 15.57
N PHE A 59 -28.75 1.07 15.19
CA PHE A 59 -29.70 1.90 15.92
C PHE A 59 -30.70 1.11 16.77
N ALA A 60 -30.75 -0.21 16.61
CA ALA A 60 -31.60 -1.09 17.40
C ALA A 60 -31.06 -2.51 17.36
N ILE A 61 -31.03 -3.17 18.53
CA ILE A 61 -30.86 -4.63 18.59
C ILE A 61 -32.11 -5.23 17.97
N ARG A 62 -32.02 -5.61 16.69
CA ARG A 62 -33.05 -6.38 16.02
C ARG A 62 -32.72 -7.85 16.20
N HIS A 63 -33.60 -8.58 16.87
CA HIS A 63 -33.51 -10.03 16.89
C HIS A 63 -33.78 -10.53 15.46
N GLN A 64 -32.79 -11.21 14.89
CA GLN A 64 -32.93 -11.88 13.61
C GLN A 64 -32.65 -13.35 13.82
N GLU A 65 -33.59 -14.20 13.40
CA GLU A 65 -33.39 -15.64 13.40
C GLU A 65 -32.47 -16.01 12.23
N LEU A 66 -31.32 -16.62 12.56
CA LEU A 66 -30.41 -17.19 11.58
C LEU A 66 -30.79 -18.64 11.33
N LYS A 67 -30.93 -19.01 10.05
CA LYS A 67 -31.07 -20.40 9.63
C LYS A 67 -29.77 -21.16 9.92
N SER A 68 -29.84 -22.48 10.03
CA SER A 68 -28.68 -23.37 10.25
C SER A 68 -27.56 -23.14 9.24
N SER A 69 -27.89 -22.92 7.97
CA SER A 69 -26.92 -22.59 6.92
C SER A 69 -26.21 -21.25 7.16
N GLY A 70 -26.91 -20.26 7.70
CA GLY A 70 -26.35 -18.96 8.08
C GLY A 70 -25.38 -19.08 9.26
N VAL A 71 -25.70 -19.93 10.24
CA VAL A 71 -24.81 -20.23 11.37
C VAL A 71 -23.55 -20.97 10.90
N GLN A 72 -23.68 -21.97 10.03
CA GLN A 72 -22.53 -22.66 9.43
C GLN A 72 -21.65 -21.70 8.63
N LEU A 73 -22.26 -20.82 7.83
CA LEU A 73 -21.52 -19.80 7.08
C LEU A 73 -20.75 -18.85 8.01
N LEU A 74 -21.40 -18.39 9.09
CA LEU A 74 -20.78 -17.56 10.12
C LEU A 74 -19.59 -18.26 10.76
N LEU A 75 -19.75 -19.51 11.21
CA LEU A 75 -18.68 -20.29 11.83
C LEU A 75 -17.50 -20.50 10.87
N ASN A 76 -17.78 -20.86 9.61
CA ASN A 76 -16.76 -20.99 8.58
C ASN A 76 -16.04 -19.66 8.32
N LYS A 77 -16.76 -18.54 8.27
CA LYS A 77 -16.17 -17.20 8.09
C LYS A 77 -15.31 -16.81 9.29
N SER A 78 -15.78 -17.06 10.51
CA SER A 78 -15.01 -16.84 11.73
C SER A 78 -13.73 -17.68 11.75
N GLN A 79 -13.81 -18.97 11.42
CA GLN A 79 -12.64 -19.85 11.32
C GLN A 79 -11.62 -19.32 10.30
N ASN A 80 -12.08 -18.97 9.10
CA ASN A 80 -11.22 -18.37 8.08
C ASN A 80 -10.60 -17.05 8.56
N LEU A 81 -11.32 -16.24 9.34
CA LEU A 81 -10.77 -15.02 9.90
C LEU A 81 -9.74 -15.29 10.97
N PHE A 82 -9.96 -16.24 11.88
CA PHE A 82 -8.96 -16.64 12.87
C PHE A 82 -7.69 -17.19 12.20
N GLU A 83 -7.82 -17.95 11.12
CA GLU A 83 -6.69 -18.42 10.33
C GLU A 83 -5.97 -17.25 9.63
N ASN A 84 -6.71 -16.26 9.14
CA ASN A 84 -6.15 -15.10 8.43
C ASN A 84 -5.66 -13.97 9.35
N GLU A 85 -6.14 -13.82 10.59
CA GLU A 85 -5.66 -12.84 11.56
C GLU A 85 -4.18 -13.03 11.90
N GLN A 86 -3.68 -14.26 11.72
CA GLN A 86 -2.25 -14.52 11.85
C GLN A 86 -1.44 -13.72 10.81
N ARG A 87 -2.03 -13.28 9.69
CA ARG A 87 -1.37 -12.52 8.61
C ARG A 87 -1.42 -11.02 8.85
N ARG A 88 -0.97 -10.59 10.04
CA ARG A 88 -0.97 -9.17 10.44
C ARG A 88 -0.21 -8.25 9.47
N PHE A 89 0.74 -8.78 8.69
CA PHE A 89 1.55 -8.03 7.72
C PHE A 89 1.10 -8.26 6.26
N TYR A 90 -0.20 -8.14 6.00
CA TYR A 90 -0.78 -8.42 4.68
C TYR A 90 -1.07 -7.15 3.87
N PHE A 91 -0.14 -6.81 2.98
CA PHE A 91 -0.22 -5.61 2.12
C PHE A 91 -1.28 -5.65 1.00
N ASN A 92 -2.08 -6.72 0.84
CA ASN A 92 -3.12 -6.77 -0.20
C ASN A 92 -4.49 -6.26 0.26
N ASP A 93 -4.73 -6.18 1.57
CA ASP A 93 -5.94 -5.58 2.09
C ASP A 93 -5.70 -4.08 2.32
N PRO A 94 -6.36 -3.17 1.57
CA PRO A 94 -6.25 -1.74 1.82
C PRO A 94 -6.67 -1.34 3.24
N ARG A 95 -7.43 -2.17 3.97
CA ARG A 95 -7.85 -1.88 5.35
C ARG A 95 -7.01 -2.61 6.40
N GLY A 96 -6.10 -3.49 5.97
CA GLY A 96 -5.33 -4.34 6.88
C GLY A 96 -4.26 -3.59 7.66
N LEU A 97 -3.77 -2.46 7.15
CA LEU A 97 -2.75 -1.63 7.78
C LEU A 97 -3.13 -0.15 7.72
N THR A 98 -2.90 0.55 8.83
CA THR A 98 -2.98 2.01 8.95
C THR A 98 -1.80 2.68 8.24
N ASP A 99 -1.92 3.97 7.93
CA ASP A 99 -0.84 4.72 7.28
C ASP A 99 0.43 4.78 8.15
N ASP A 100 0.26 4.93 9.47
CA ASP A 100 1.35 4.87 10.44
C ASP A 100 2.09 3.52 10.39
N GLU A 101 1.36 2.40 10.28
CA GLU A 101 1.96 1.07 10.13
C GLU A 101 2.70 0.92 8.80
N TYR A 102 2.17 1.48 7.70
CA TYR A 102 2.87 1.54 6.41
C TYR A 102 4.21 2.29 6.55
N CYS A 103 4.20 3.45 7.20
CA CYS A 103 5.40 4.25 7.44
C CYS A 103 6.40 3.51 8.35
N LEU A 104 5.92 2.86 9.42
CA LEU A 104 6.75 2.09 10.34
C LEU A 104 7.46 0.92 9.65
N LEU A 105 6.71 0.17 8.83
CA LEU A 105 7.20 -1.04 8.17
C LEU A 105 8.04 -0.74 6.92
N THR A 106 7.63 0.24 6.11
CA THR A 106 8.18 0.44 4.76
C THR A 106 8.89 1.77 4.55
N SER A 107 8.77 2.71 5.51
CA SER A 107 9.20 4.11 5.38
C SER A 107 8.41 4.93 4.34
N LEU A 108 7.33 4.39 3.79
CA LEU A 108 6.47 5.07 2.83
C LEU A 108 5.08 5.27 3.41
N SER A 109 4.45 6.39 3.05
CA SER A 109 3.00 6.52 3.18
C SER A 109 2.30 5.46 2.33
N LYS A 110 1.04 5.19 2.64
CA LYS A 110 0.24 4.25 1.87
C LYS A 110 0.07 4.66 0.41
N ASP A 111 -0.03 5.96 0.14
CA ASP A 111 -0.17 6.50 -1.20
C ASP A 111 1.13 6.40 -2.00
N ASP A 112 2.27 6.70 -1.36
CA ASP A 112 3.60 6.50 -1.97
C ASP A 112 3.86 5.02 -2.24
N PHE A 113 3.47 4.14 -1.31
CA PHE A 113 3.56 2.71 -1.51
C PHE A 113 2.74 2.28 -2.72
N ASN A 114 1.48 2.73 -2.84
CA ASN A 114 0.63 2.41 -4.00
C ASN A 114 1.22 2.94 -5.32
N SER A 115 1.77 4.15 -5.30
CA SER A 115 2.45 4.75 -6.45
C SER A 115 3.69 3.92 -6.86
N LEU A 116 4.46 3.45 -5.88
CA LEU A 116 5.59 2.54 -6.13
C LEU A 116 5.11 1.27 -6.83
N ILE A 117 4.05 0.63 -6.32
CA ILE A 117 3.47 -0.58 -6.92
C ILE A 117 3.15 -0.32 -8.38
N GLU A 118 2.45 0.76 -8.70
CA GLU A 118 2.05 1.09 -10.07
C GLU A 118 3.24 1.18 -11.02
N ILE A 119 4.32 1.84 -10.59
CA ILE A 119 5.56 1.99 -11.38
C ILE A 119 6.22 0.62 -11.64
N ILE A 120 6.28 -0.26 -10.65
CA ILE A 120 7.09 -1.50 -10.73
C ILE A 120 6.31 -2.76 -11.09
N SER A 121 4.98 -2.74 -11.05
CA SER A 121 4.10 -3.90 -11.33
C SER A 121 4.39 -4.59 -12.66
N THR A 122 4.82 -3.83 -13.67
CA THR A 122 5.10 -4.33 -15.02
C THR A 122 6.48 -4.98 -15.18
N SER A 123 7.29 -5.02 -14.12
CA SER A 123 8.72 -5.37 -14.19
C SER A 123 9.05 -6.85 -14.06
N GLY A 124 8.04 -7.73 -14.12
CA GLY A 124 8.25 -9.19 -14.05
C GLY A 124 8.40 -9.76 -12.64
N ILE A 125 7.92 -9.06 -11.61
CA ILE A 125 7.78 -9.66 -10.27
C ILE A 125 6.67 -10.71 -10.36
N ARG A 126 7.02 -11.98 -10.14
CA ARG A 126 6.05 -13.09 -10.20
C ARG A 126 4.93 -12.88 -9.17
N ASN A 127 3.69 -13.09 -9.55
CA ASN A 127 2.60 -13.23 -8.59
C ASN A 127 2.43 -14.72 -8.24
N SER A 128 2.24 -15.06 -6.97
CA SER A 128 2.02 -16.44 -6.50
C SER A 128 0.91 -16.48 -5.46
N PRO A 129 0.23 -17.64 -5.28
CA PRO A 129 -0.86 -17.78 -4.31
C PRO A 129 -0.48 -17.32 -2.90
N ASP A 130 0.73 -17.65 -2.47
CA ASP A 130 1.22 -17.34 -1.12
C ASP A 130 1.85 -15.94 -1.00
N ARG A 131 2.10 -15.27 -2.12
CA ARG A 131 2.83 -14.00 -2.15
C ARG A 131 2.46 -13.16 -3.37
N SER A 132 1.74 -12.08 -3.12
CA SER A 132 1.45 -11.08 -4.13
C SER A 132 2.64 -10.16 -4.43
N ILE A 133 2.53 -9.37 -5.50
CA ILE A 133 3.48 -8.30 -5.83
C ILE A 133 3.57 -7.27 -4.68
N ARG A 134 2.43 -6.86 -4.11
CA ARG A 134 2.38 -5.96 -2.96
C ARG A 134 3.12 -6.52 -1.75
N THR A 135 2.88 -7.79 -1.40
CA THR A 135 3.58 -8.45 -0.29
C THR A 135 5.08 -8.57 -0.59
N ALA A 136 5.47 -8.87 -1.83
CA ALA A 136 6.87 -8.93 -2.23
C ALA A 136 7.60 -7.60 -2.00
N ILE A 137 6.97 -6.50 -2.42
CA ILE A 137 7.51 -5.15 -2.26
C ILE A 137 7.53 -4.75 -0.79
N GLY A 138 6.48 -5.07 -0.03
CA GLY A 138 6.44 -4.91 1.41
C GLY A 138 7.59 -5.63 2.13
N ILE A 139 7.85 -6.90 1.80
CA ILE A 139 8.98 -7.67 2.35
C ILE A 139 10.31 -6.97 2.09
N TYR A 140 10.53 -6.51 0.85
CA TYR A 140 11.76 -5.83 0.47
C TYR A 140 11.96 -4.52 1.24
N LEU A 141 10.91 -3.70 1.34
CA LEU A 141 10.98 -2.43 2.07
C LEU A 141 11.14 -2.66 3.58
N CYS A 142 10.44 -3.62 4.18
CA CYS A 142 10.65 -4.03 5.57
C CYS A 142 12.11 -4.46 5.82
N LYS A 143 12.70 -5.21 4.88
CA LYS A 143 14.12 -5.61 5.00
C LYS A 143 15.04 -4.40 5.04
N LEU A 144 14.83 -3.42 4.15
CA LEU A 144 15.65 -2.21 4.10
C LEU A 144 15.44 -1.31 5.32
N ARG A 145 14.20 -1.13 5.75
CA ARG A 145 13.82 -0.23 6.83
C ARG A 145 14.21 -0.77 8.20
N LEU A 146 13.93 -2.04 8.45
CA LEU A 146 14.03 -2.65 9.79
C LEU A 146 15.26 -3.56 9.96
N GLY A 147 15.99 -3.87 8.88
CA GLY A 147 17.20 -4.70 8.95
C GLY A 147 16.96 -6.15 9.38
N LEU A 148 15.72 -6.65 9.29
CA LEU A 148 15.33 -7.96 9.85
C LEU A 148 15.99 -9.14 9.13
N SER A 149 16.23 -10.24 9.84
CA SER A 149 16.73 -11.47 9.22
C SER A 149 15.69 -12.09 8.27
N ASN A 150 16.15 -12.85 7.27
CA ASN A 150 15.22 -13.49 6.31
C ASN A 150 14.31 -14.52 7.00
N ARG A 151 14.78 -15.12 8.10
CA ARG A 151 13.98 -16.02 8.94
C ARG A 151 12.85 -15.29 9.66
N LEU A 152 13.14 -14.10 10.20
CA LEU A 152 12.11 -13.30 10.86
C LEU A 152 11.09 -12.78 9.85
N LEU A 153 11.53 -12.34 8.67
CA LEU A 153 10.62 -11.95 7.58
C LEU A 153 9.76 -13.14 7.13
N ALA A 154 10.34 -14.33 6.96
CA ALA A 154 9.56 -15.54 6.63
C ALA A 154 8.47 -15.81 7.67
N CYS A 155 8.78 -15.65 8.96
CA CYS A 155 7.81 -15.79 10.05
C CYS A 155 6.72 -14.70 10.01
N MET A 156 7.10 -13.43 9.89
CA MET A 156 6.15 -12.30 9.85
C MET A 156 5.17 -12.39 8.67
N PHE A 157 5.66 -12.80 7.50
CA PHE A 157 4.87 -12.91 6.28
C PHE A 157 4.32 -14.31 6.03
N GLN A 158 4.49 -15.23 6.99
CA GLN A 158 4.07 -16.63 6.90
C GLN A 158 4.50 -17.34 5.62
N LEU A 159 5.71 -17.04 5.15
CA LEU A 159 6.27 -17.72 3.99
C LEU A 159 7.02 -18.98 4.46
N PRO A 160 6.86 -20.11 3.75
CA PRO A 160 7.35 -21.41 4.22
C PRO A 160 8.88 -21.50 4.24
N GLU A 161 9.58 -20.72 3.41
CA GLU A 161 11.02 -20.87 3.21
C GLU A 161 11.78 -19.54 3.20
N ASN A 162 12.92 -19.51 3.91
CA ASN A 162 13.87 -18.40 3.87
C ASN A 162 14.40 -18.12 2.45
N ARG A 163 14.54 -19.17 1.64
CA ARG A 163 14.99 -19.05 0.25
C ARG A 163 14.00 -18.25 -0.59
N THR A 164 12.71 -18.37 -0.31
CA THR A 164 11.66 -17.58 -0.97
C THR A 164 11.79 -16.10 -0.64
N ILE A 165 12.14 -15.76 0.60
CA ILE A 165 12.42 -14.37 1.00
C ILE A 165 13.62 -13.81 0.21
N SER A 166 14.75 -14.52 0.16
CA SER A 166 15.94 -14.06 -0.57
C SER A 166 15.63 -13.81 -2.06
N LYS A 167 14.99 -14.77 -2.73
CA LYS A 167 14.57 -14.63 -4.14
C LYS A 167 13.60 -13.47 -4.35
N THR A 168 12.70 -13.24 -3.40
CA THR A 168 11.73 -12.13 -3.43
C THR A 168 12.45 -10.79 -3.34
N ILE A 169 13.36 -10.64 -2.38
CA ILE A 169 14.19 -9.44 -2.20
C ILE A 169 14.99 -9.15 -3.47
N ASP A 170 15.63 -10.16 -4.05
CA ASP A 170 16.41 -9.98 -5.29
C ASP A 170 15.53 -9.58 -6.47
N SER A 171 14.38 -10.23 -6.65
CA SER A 171 13.46 -9.91 -7.74
C SER A 171 12.92 -8.49 -7.64
N VAL A 172 12.54 -8.04 -6.44
CA VAL A 172 12.04 -6.68 -6.22
C VAL A 172 13.15 -5.65 -6.39
N ARG A 173 14.36 -5.93 -5.87
CA ARG A 173 15.54 -5.07 -6.06
C ARG A 173 15.82 -4.82 -7.54
N GLN A 174 15.81 -5.86 -8.36
CA GLN A 174 16.04 -5.73 -9.81
C GLN A 174 14.92 -4.93 -10.50
N ALA A 175 13.66 -5.12 -10.10
CA ALA A 175 12.54 -4.34 -10.61
C ALA A 175 12.68 -2.84 -10.29
N ILE A 176 12.99 -2.52 -9.03
CA ILE A 176 13.19 -1.14 -8.56
C ILE A 176 14.38 -0.48 -9.26
N LEU A 177 15.52 -1.16 -9.37
CA LEU A 177 16.70 -0.64 -10.09
C LEU A 177 16.42 -0.39 -11.58
N LYS A 178 15.53 -1.17 -12.19
CA LYS A 178 15.19 -1.04 -13.61
C LYS A 178 14.14 0.04 -13.89
N LYS A 179 13.15 0.21 -13.01
CA LYS A 179 11.96 1.03 -13.30
C LYS A 179 11.74 2.22 -12.39
N PHE A 180 12.24 2.18 -11.16
CA PHE A 180 12.04 3.28 -10.22
C PHE A 180 13.27 4.18 -10.14
N VAL A 181 14.43 3.63 -9.76
CA VAL A 181 15.66 4.39 -9.49
C VAL A 181 16.14 5.28 -10.64
N PRO A 182 16.11 4.86 -11.92
CA PRO A 182 16.60 5.71 -13.01
C PRO A 182 15.74 6.93 -13.30
N TYR A 183 14.47 6.90 -12.88
CA TYR A 183 13.45 7.88 -13.27
C TYR A 183 12.87 8.65 -12.07
N ASN A 184 13.20 8.25 -10.84
CA ASN A 184 12.65 8.81 -9.62
C ASN A 184 13.78 9.01 -8.61
N TRP A 185 13.92 10.23 -8.08
CA TRP A 185 14.84 10.54 -6.98
C TRP A 185 14.28 10.20 -5.59
N GLY A 186 13.01 9.78 -5.54
CA GLY A 186 12.30 9.46 -4.31
C GLY A 186 10.87 10.02 -4.32
N PHE A 187 10.13 9.69 -3.28
CA PHE A 187 8.81 10.25 -3.01
C PHE A 187 8.96 11.63 -2.36
N GLY A 188 8.07 12.58 -2.69
CA GLY A 188 8.13 13.95 -2.15
C GLY A 188 9.33 14.77 -2.61
N HIS A 189 9.83 14.53 -3.83
CA HIS A 189 10.95 15.31 -4.36
C HIS A 189 10.54 16.78 -4.55
N VAL A 190 11.40 17.67 -4.07
CA VAL A 190 11.29 19.11 -4.31
C VAL A 190 11.65 19.34 -5.78
N THR A 191 10.79 20.00 -6.56
CA THR A 191 11.12 20.29 -7.95
C THR A 191 12.29 21.26 -8.01
N CYS A 192 13.01 21.30 -9.13
CA CYS A 192 14.09 22.29 -9.31
C CYS A 192 13.57 23.72 -9.04
N GLN A 193 12.33 24.00 -9.48
CA GLN A 193 11.66 25.27 -9.28
C GLN A 193 11.35 25.53 -7.80
N ASP A 194 10.86 24.54 -7.07
CA ASP A 194 10.62 24.66 -5.63
C ASP A 194 11.91 24.93 -4.84
N VAL A 195 13.04 24.34 -5.25
CA VAL A 195 14.36 24.62 -4.63
C VAL A 195 14.78 26.07 -4.89
N ILE A 196 14.55 26.58 -6.10
CA ILE A 196 14.88 27.96 -6.45
C ILE A 196 14.03 28.93 -5.64
N ASP A 197 12.74 28.65 -5.50
CA ASP A 197 11.78 29.56 -4.90
C ASP A 197 11.87 29.57 -3.36
N HIS A 198 12.10 28.41 -2.73
CA HIS A 198 12.03 28.27 -1.27
C HIS A 198 13.38 28.04 -0.58
N HIS A 199 14.41 27.61 -1.31
CA HIS A 199 15.67 27.16 -0.72
C HIS A 199 16.92 27.85 -1.29
N LYS A 200 16.76 28.86 -2.16
CA LYS A 200 17.88 29.62 -2.73
C LYS A 200 17.93 31.04 -2.18
N THR A 201 18.95 31.33 -1.37
CA THR A 201 19.17 32.68 -0.84
C THR A 201 19.56 33.66 -1.95
N THR A 202 19.30 34.95 -1.74
CA THR A 202 19.65 36.03 -2.68
C THR A 202 21.15 36.06 -3.00
N ILE A 203 21.98 35.71 -2.01
CA ILE A 203 23.44 35.63 -2.14
C ILE A 203 23.83 34.45 -3.05
N ALA A 204 23.29 33.25 -2.80
CA ALA A 204 23.57 32.09 -3.64
C ALA A 204 23.14 32.32 -5.09
N ARG A 205 22.04 33.05 -5.32
CA ARG A 205 21.58 33.44 -6.66
C ARG A 205 22.58 34.37 -7.36
N GLY A 206 23.07 35.41 -6.67
CA GLY A 206 24.06 36.33 -7.22
C GLY A 206 25.39 35.68 -7.56
N LEU A 207 25.80 34.65 -6.80
CA LEU A 207 27.04 33.91 -7.03
C LEU A 207 26.96 32.87 -8.16
N THR A 208 25.78 32.30 -8.40
CA THR A 208 25.60 31.14 -9.31
C THR A 208 24.91 31.48 -10.62
N CYS A 209 24.15 32.58 -10.66
CA CYS A 209 23.50 33.09 -11.84
C CYS A 209 24.23 34.38 -12.24
N ASN A 210 25.25 34.28 -13.11
CA ASN A 210 26.06 35.39 -13.61
C ASN A 210 25.23 36.44 -14.38
N GLY A 211 24.42 37.25 -13.69
CA GLY A 211 23.68 38.39 -14.23
C GLY A 211 22.62 38.09 -15.30
N GLY A 212 22.51 36.86 -15.79
CA GLY A 212 21.62 36.49 -16.89
C GLY A 212 20.74 35.31 -16.53
N GLY A 213 19.48 35.62 -16.19
CA GLY A 213 18.21 34.87 -16.38
C GLY A 213 18.07 33.36 -16.17
N SER A 214 19.12 32.54 -16.09
CA SER A 214 19.00 31.10 -15.96
C SER A 214 18.93 30.71 -14.48
N ASN A 215 17.77 30.21 -14.10
CA ASN A 215 17.49 29.65 -12.79
C ASN A 215 18.25 28.33 -12.61
N THR A 216 19.52 28.42 -12.22
CA THR A 216 20.42 27.28 -12.04
C THR A 216 20.45 26.84 -10.57
N THR A 217 20.22 25.56 -10.29
CA THR A 217 20.32 25.02 -8.92
C THR A 217 21.58 24.18 -8.80
N ILE A 218 22.40 24.45 -7.78
CA ILE A 218 23.56 23.62 -7.46
C ILE A 218 23.16 22.66 -6.34
N VAL A 219 23.17 21.37 -6.64
CA VAL A 219 22.92 20.32 -5.65
C VAL A 219 24.27 19.77 -5.20
N VAL A 220 24.59 19.92 -3.92
CA VAL A 220 25.75 19.29 -3.30
C VAL A 220 25.26 18.01 -2.64
N ILE A 221 25.62 16.87 -3.23
CA ILE A 221 25.28 15.56 -2.69
C ILE A 221 26.54 15.01 -2.02
N ASP A 222 26.47 14.76 -0.72
CA ASP A 222 27.51 13.98 -0.04
C ASP A 222 27.47 12.55 -0.58
N SER A 223 28.54 12.16 -1.26
CA SER A 223 28.65 10.92 -2.01
C SER A 223 28.97 9.69 -1.16
N THR A 224 28.81 9.75 0.17
CA THR A 224 29.11 8.63 1.08
C THR A 224 28.36 7.34 0.73
N TYR A 225 27.27 7.38 -0.06
CA TYR A 225 26.52 6.19 -0.50
C TYR A 225 26.14 6.18 -2.00
N ILE A 226 26.81 6.95 -2.86
CA ILE A 226 26.52 6.93 -4.31
C ILE A 226 27.33 5.82 -4.97
N TYR A 227 26.65 4.78 -5.46
CA TYR A 227 27.28 3.73 -6.27
C TYR A 227 27.43 4.23 -7.72
N ILE A 228 28.61 4.74 -8.08
CA ILE A 228 28.95 5.07 -9.46
C ILE A 228 29.57 3.83 -10.11
N GLN A 229 28.88 3.25 -11.11
CA GLN A 229 29.49 2.19 -11.91
C GLN A 229 30.54 2.81 -12.83
N VAL A 230 31.81 2.70 -12.44
CA VAL A 230 32.95 3.02 -13.31
C VAL A 230 32.98 2.01 -14.45
N ARG A 231 32.94 2.47 -15.71
CA ARG A 231 33.19 1.60 -16.85
C ARG A 231 34.62 1.05 -16.74
N ASN A 232 34.77 -0.27 -16.66
CA ASN A 232 36.08 -0.92 -16.79
C ASN A 232 36.55 -0.83 -18.25
N ASN A 233 37.22 0.27 -18.60
CA ASN A 233 38.00 0.40 -19.84
C ASN A 233 39.52 0.38 -19.56
N LEU A 234 39.98 -0.29 -18.51
CA LEU A 234 41.40 -0.51 -18.25
C LEU A 234 41.85 -1.88 -18.79
N LEU A 235 41.73 -2.07 -20.10
CA LEU A 235 42.33 -3.22 -20.82
C LEU A 235 43.43 -2.82 -21.80
N TYR A 236 43.92 -1.58 -21.75
CA TYR A 236 45.12 -1.19 -22.48
C TYR A 236 45.89 -0.15 -21.65
N PHE A 237 46.89 -0.60 -20.91
CA PHE A 237 48.25 -0.05 -20.79
C PHE A 237 49.13 -1.07 -20.07
#